data_AF-A0A971K8N1-F1
#
_entry.id   AF-A0A971K8N1-F1
#
_cell.length_a   1.000
_cell.length_b   1.000
_cell.length_c   1.000
_cell.angle_alpha   90.00
_cell.angle_beta   90.00
_cell.angle_gamma   90.00
#
_symmetry.space_group_name_H-M   'P 1'
#
loop_
_entity.id
_entity.type
_entity.pdbx_description
1 polymer ?
#
loop_
_entity_poly.entity_id
_entity_poly.type
_entity_poly.pdbx_seq_one_letter_code
_entity_poly.pdbx_strand_id
1 'polypeptide(L)'
;MAEIREMLQWLANEVNIWIVKGIITPEQREQILKLYKVPQQAITVPAKGITAVRRESRINLARVILVLAVICIAVGLFIFYASNWRKMPPGLKMTQVFLLIISCYGASWFLLFVKKEIFAGRLILMLGMVTFGIGIMLVAQIYHISSHPTNGLLVWAIGTLLLSAVMDEKWGYYMSLALFIIWDYWEVIEYGNPAYFFIIPLLICGVLFYRHRDRIGLALTATLILIYYFQINIHLISPAVNANGLTEKAFMYMLYGLGPMLMIAGRLMRSDRTMNYSANIISLTGWIVFLIPLLSLSWPFEAADSTALLSFPEGTRVQSTQFALFILISAAGCLSLRRKGENPLIFIPFIATAVILFIVPYDNTTGRMVSTHAAIVILIASSLSSAYTLPGDWNVEKAMAFIFTISIFIVKWIGLTASAFTDDKYMIAYLVGFIIFATVCFLINRLVKNLSGGASYPSLILDNITSIAIWLTIYIASFRIENQISIFKADTVVIVMIFLFITLAVILYMALLSRLKEKQTIIYLSMILFVASGLTLFMAGEGMSWIFYSVVFNLLLLIATGTAIYYSTIIQSRMLLNIAVCAFILHIGTRYFDLFWDMLSGSLLFIITGVTGLAGGYILEKKRRQIISAFDSAEGGHE
;
A
#
# COMPACT_ATOMS: atom_id res chain seq x y z
N MET A 1 -25.08 -37.06 6.68
CA MET A 1 -25.92 -37.91 5.80
C MET A 1 -26.59 -37.12 4.67
N ALA A 2 -27.19 -35.95 4.92
CA ALA A 2 -27.81 -35.13 3.87
C ALA A 2 -26.81 -34.58 2.83
N GLU A 3 -25.68 -34.00 3.27
CA GLU A 3 -24.65 -33.44 2.38
C GLU A 3 -24.02 -34.48 1.43
N ILE A 4 -23.79 -35.71 1.92
CA ILE A 4 -23.26 -36.81 1.10
C ILE A 4 -24.27 -37.21 0.01
N ARG A 5 -25.57 -37.18 0.32
CA ARG A 5 -26.63 -37.51 -0.63
C ARG A 5 -26.73 -36.45 -1.73
N GLU A 6 -26.62 -35.17 -1.38
CA GLU A 6 -26.58 -34.06 -2.34
C GLU A 6 -25.34 -34.13 -3.25
N MET A 7 -24.17 -34.41 -2.68
CA MET A 7 -22.93 -34.58 -3.45
C MET A 7 -23.03 -35.75 -4.44
N LEU A 8 -23.57 -36.90 -4.03
CA LEU A 8 -23.74 -38.06 -4.91
C LEU A 8 -24.78 -37.79 -6.02
N GLN A 9 -25.82 -37.01 -5.72
CA GLN A 9 -26.84 -36.61 -6.70
C GLN A 9 -26.31 -35.56 -7.68
N TRP A 10 -25.48 -34.63 -7.22
CA TRP A 10 -24.73 -33.70 -8.09
C TRP A 10 -23.77 -34.46 -9.01
N LEU A 11 -22.97 -35.39 -8.46
CA LEU A 11 -22.02 -36.19 -9.23
C LEU A 11 -22.72 -37.04 -10.30
N ALA A 12 -23.88 -37.63 -9.98
CA ALA A 12 -24.69 -38.40 -10.92
C ALA A 12 -25.14 -37.56 -12.14
N ASN A 13 -25.39 -36.26 -11.94
CA ASN A 13 -25.77 -35.33 -13.01
C ASN A 13 -24.55 -34.82 -13.78
N GLU A 14 -23.48 -34.45 -13.08
CA GLU A 14 -22.31 -33.78 -13.67
C GLU A 14 -21.50 -34.70 -14.60
N VAL A 15 -21.38 -35.99 -14.25
CA VAL A 15 -20.67 -36.98 -15.06
C VAL A 15 -21.32 -37.16 -16.45
N ASN A 16 -22.64 -36.98 -16.57
CA ASN A 16 -23.32 -36.99 -17.88
C ASN A 16 -22.96 -35.74 -18.71
N ILE A 17 -22.77 -34.58 -18.07
CA ILE A 17 -22.35 -33.34 -18.72
C ILE A 17 -20.92 -33.48 -19.25
N TRP A 18 -20.04 -34.14 -18.50
CA TRP A 18 -18.64 -34.37 -18.89
C TRP A 18 -18.50 -35.28 -20.12
N ILE A 19 -19.33 -36.31 -20.25
CA ILE A 19 -19.39 -37.12 -21.50
C ILE A 19 -19.77 -36.24 -22.69
N VAL A 20 -20.81 -35.43 -22.54
CA VAL A 20 -21.29 -34.61 -23.66
C VAL A 20 -20.29 -33.53 -24.06
N LYS A 21 -19.49 -33.04 -23.11
CA LYS A 21 -18.37 -32.13 -23.36
C LYS A 21 -17.11 -32.84 -23.91
N GLY A 22 -17.13 -34.16 -24.06
CA GLY A 22 -16.00 -34.96 -24.54
C GLY A 22 -14.83 -35.03 -23.54
N ILE A 23 -15.07 -34.73 -22.27
CA ILE A 23 -14.04 -34.71 -21.22
C ILE A 23 -13.72 -36.13 -20.74
N ILE A 24 -14.72 -37.00 -20.71
CA ILE A 24 -14.60 -38.41 -20.30
C ILE A 24 -15.38 -39.33 -21.25
N THR A 25 -14.96 -40.59 -21.32
CA THR A 25 -15.67 -41.63 -22.11
C THR A 25 -16.82 -42.27 -21.32
N PRO A 26 -17.77 -42.96 -21.99
CA PRO A 26 -18.84 -43.72 -21.33
C PRO A 26 -18.32 -44.76 -20.33
N GLU A 27 -17.18 -45.39 -20.63
CA GLU A 27 -16.54 -46.38 -19.76
C GLU A 27 -15.96 -45.72 -18.50
N GLN A 28 -15.34 -44.54 -18.65
CA GLN A 28 -14.81 -43.76 -17.52
C GLN A 28 -15.94 -43.28 -16.58
N ARG A 29 -17.12 -42.93 -17.13
CA ARG A 29 -18.31 -42.63 -16.31
C ARG A 29 -18.70 -43.79 -15.40
N GLU A 30 -18.75 -45.01 -15.92
CA GLU A 30 -19.13 -46.16 -15.10
C GLU A 30 -18.11 -46.43 -14.00
N GLN A 31 -16.82 -46.28 -14.29
CA GLN A 31 -15.76 -46.39 -13.29
C GLN A 31 -15.91 -45.35 -12.18
N ILE A 32 -16.20 -44.09 -12.52
CA ILE A 32 -16.41 -43.00 -11.56
C ILE A 32 -17.65 -43.28 -10.69
N LEU A 33 -18.78 -43.65 -11.29
CA LEU A 33 -20.01 -43.93 -10.53
C LEU A 33 -19.85 -45.15 -9.60
N LYS A 34 -19.09 -46.16 -10.03
CA LYS A 34 -18.76 -47.35 -9.23
C LYS A 34 -17.83 -47.01 -8.06
N LEU A 35 -16.84 -46.13 -8.27
CA LEU A 35 -15.91 -45.69 -7.23
C LEU A 35 -16.65 -45.01 -6.05
N TYR A 36 -17.62 -44.14 -6.36
CA TYR A 36 -18.37 -43.39 -5.36
C TYR A 36 -19.65 -44.09 -4.87
N LYS A 37 -19.91 -45.34 -5.30
CA LYS A 37 -21.08 -46.15 -4.92
C LYS A 37 -22.41 -45.39 -5.06
N VAL A 38 -22.57 -44.64 -6.14
CA VAL A 38 -23.80 -43.86 -6.39
C VAL A 38 -24.99 -44.83 -6.54
N PRO A 39 -26.08 -44.68 -5.75
CA PRO A 39 -27.25 -45.54 -5.87
C PRO A 39 -27.90 -45.40 -7.25
N GLN A 40 -28.29 -46.50 -7.90
CA GLN A 40 -28.94 -46.48 -9.23
C GLN A 40 -30.20 -45.58 -9.26
N GLN A 41 -30.89 -45.43 -8.14
CA GLN A 41 -32.06 -44.56 -7.99
C GLN A 41 -31.73 -43.06 -8.06
N ALA A 42 -30.47 -42.66 -7.82
CA ALA A 42 -30.01 -41.28 -7.97
C ALA A 42 -29.63 -40.92 -9.42
N ILE A 43 -29.56 -41.92 -10.31
CA ILE A 43 -29.24 -41.73 -11.73
C ILE A 43 -30.53 -41.38 -12.47
N THR A 44 -30.94 -40.11 -12.40
CA THR A 44 -32.00 -39.60 -13.28
C THR A 44 -31.42 -39.44 -14.68
N VAL A 45 -31.77 -40.34 -15.61
CA VAL A 45 -31.51 -40.13 -17.04
C VAL A 45 -32.38 -38.96 -17.48
N PRO A 46 -31.83 -37.80 -17.88
CA PRO A 46 -32.66 -36.72 -18.37
C PRO A 46 -33.22 -37.11 -19.75
N ALA A 47 -34.45 -37.62 -19.77
CA ALA A 47 -35.21 -37.94 -20.99
C ALA A 47 -35.52 -36.71 -21.89
N LYS A 48 -35.02 -35.52 -21.54
CA LYS A 48 -35.16 -34.27 -22.31
C LYS A 48 -33.86 -33.45 -22.45
N GLY A 49 -32.69 -34.01 -22.13
CA GLY A 49 -31.44 -33.23 -22.04
C GLY A 49 -30.45 -33.39 -23.21
N ILE A 50 -30.52 -34.49 -23.97
CA ILE A 50 -29.42 -34.90 -24.87
C ILE A 50 -29.38 -34.08 -26.18
N THR A 51 -30.47 -33.40 -26.55
CA THR A 51 -30.48 -32.46 -27.70
C THR A 51 -30.14 -31.01 -27.33
N ALA A 52 -29.97 -30.68 -26.05
CA ALA A 52 -29.77 -29.30 -25.60
C ALA A 52 -28.31 -28.86 -25.52
N VAL A 53 -27.35 -29.79 -25.48
CA VAL A 53 -25.93 -29.47 -25.24
C VAL A 53 -25.12 -29.30 -26.53
N ARG A 54 -25.71 -29.60 -27.69
CA ARG A 54 -25.20 -29.22 -29.02
C ARG A 54 -26.17 -28.30 -29.75
N ARG A 55 -26.70 -27.30 -29.05
CA ARG A 55 -27.18 -26.08 -29.71
C ARG A 55 -26.16 -24.99 -29.40
N GLU A 56 -25.09 -25.01 -30.20
CA GLU A 56 -24.34 -23.78 -30.47
C GLU A 56 -25.34 -22.65 -30.62
N SER A 57 -25.01 -21.53 -30.00
CA SER A 57 -25.71 -20.26 -30.16
C SER A 57 -25.65 -19.84 -31.63
N ARG A 58 -26.51 -20.42 -32.48
CA ARG A 58 -27.11 -19.64 -33.54
C ARG A 58 -27.86 -18.55 -32.81
N ILE A 59 -27.27 -17.37 -32.82
CA ILE A 59 -28.00 -16.10 -32.69
C ILE A 59 -29.37 -16.36 -33.31
N ASN A 60 -30.40 -16.48 -32.47
CA ASN A 60 -31.74 -16.73 -32.97
C ASN A 60 -32.02 -15.51 -33.84
N LEU A 61 -32.12 -15.69 -35.16
CA LEU A 61 -32.32 -14.58 -36.09
C LEU A 61 -33.50 -13.73 -35.61
N ALA A 62 -34.51 -14.38 -35.02
CA ALA A 62 -35.60 -13.74 -34.30
C ALA A 62 -35.14 -12.83 -33.14
N ARG A 63 -34.23 -13.23 -32.24
CA ARG A 63 -33.69 -12.35 -31.18
C ARG A 63 -32.88 -11.19 -31.73
N VAL A 64 -32.06 -11.38 -32.76
CA VAL A 64 -31.30 -10.27 -33.35
C VAL A 64 -32.21 -9.33 -34.14
N ILE A 65 -33.21 -9.85 -34.84
CA ILE A 65 -34.26 -9.04 -35.46
C ILE A 65 -35.06 -8.29 -34.39
N LEU A 66 -35.35 -8.90 -33.24
CA LEU A 66 -36.11 -8.25 -32.16
C LEU A 66 -35.28 -7.16 -31.47
N VAL A 67 -33.99 -7.41 -31.23
CA VAL A 67 -33.06 -6.38 -30.72
C VAL A 67 -32.88 -5.26 -31.74
N LEU A 68 -32.68 -5.57 -33.03
CA LEU A 68 -32.61 -4.57 -34.10
C LEU A 68 -33.92 -3.80 -34.26
N ALA A 69 -35.08 -4.45 -34.17
CA ALA A 69 -36.38 -3.81 -34.24
C ALA A 69 -36.62 -2.87 -33.04
N VAL A 70 -36.25 -3.31 -31.84
CA VAL A 70 -36.31 -2.46 -30.63
C VAL A 70 -35.35 -1.28 -30.76
N ILE A 71 -34.14 -1.47 -31.28
CA ILE A 71 -33.18 -0.38 -31.53
C ILE A 71 -33.72 0.56 -32.61
N CYS A 72 -34.25 0.06 -33.73
CA CYS A 72 -34.84 0.88 -34.78
C CYS A 72 -36.06 1.66 -34.31
N ILE A 73 -36.92 1.06 -33.47
CA ILE A 73 -38.06 1.75 -32.85
C ILE A 73 -37.55 2.82 -31.88
N ALA A 74 -36.56 2.51 -31.04
CA ALA A 74 -35.97 3.47 -30.12
C ALA A 74 -35.35 4.65 -30.89
N VAL A 75 -34.53 4.38 -31.92
CA VAL A 75 -33.91 5.38 -32.80
C VAL A 75 -34.97 6.19 -33.55
N GLY A 76 -36.00 5.55 -34.09
CA GLY A 76 -37.11 6.20 -34.79
C GLY A 76 -37.89 7.13 -33.87
N LEU A 77 -38.18 6.68 -32.64
CA LEU A 77 -38.79 7.51 -31.60
C LEU A 77 -37.85 8.68 -31.24
N PHE A 78 -36.56 8.45 -31.02
CA PHE A 78 -35.58 9.50 -30.73
C PHE A 78 -35.54 10.56 -31.85
N ILE A 79 -35.49 10.15 -33.13
CA ILE A 79 -35.48 11.07 -34.27
C ILE A 79 -36.82 11.81 -34.41
N PHE A 80 -37.95 11.12 -34.23
CA PHE A 80 -39.29 11.74 -34.27
C PHE A 80 -39.45 12.79 -33.17
N TYR A 81 -39.03 12.47 -31.94
CA TYR A 81 -39.06 13.43 -30.83
C TYR A 81 -38.08 14.57 -31.05
N ALA A 82 -36.83 14.30 -31.47
CA ALA A 82 -35.82 15.33 -31.72
C ALA A 82 -36.24 16.31 -32.83
N SER A 83 -36.80 15.80 -33.93
CA SER A 83 -37.26 16.63 -35.06
C SER A 83 -38.48 17.49 -34.73
N ASN A 84 -39.35 17.03 -33.82
CA ASN A 84 -40.53 17.77 -33.38
C ASN A 84 -40.32 18.56 -32.08
N TRP A 85 -39.19 18.37 -31.39
CA TRP A 85 -38.89 18.96 -30.08
C TRP A 85 -39.04 20.48 -30.07
N ARG A 86 -38.61 21.18 -31.13
CA ARG A 86 -38.71 22.64 -31.22
C ARG A 86 -40.15 23.14 -31.29
N LYS A 87 -41.08 22.34 -31.84
CA LYS A 87 -42.48 22.72 -32.07
C LYS A 87 -43.41 22.35 -30.91
N MET A 88 -42.95 21.50 -29.98
CA MET A 88 -43.77 21.03 -28.86
C MET A 88 -43.89 22.09 -27.75
N PRO A 89 -45.09 22.37 -27.22
CA PRO A 89 -45.26 23.26 -26.07
C PRO A 89 -44.59 22.66 -24.82
N PRO A 90 -44.09 23.50 -23.88
CA PRO A 90 -43.40 23.03 -22.68
C PRO A 90 -44.19 21.99 -21.86
N GLY A 91 -45.51 22.18 -21.73
CA GLY A 91 -46.38 21.25 -20.99
C GLY A 91 -46.42 19.84 -21.58
N LEU A 92 -46.36 19.69 -22.91
CA LEU A 92 -46.34 18.37 -23.55
C LEU A 92 -45.01 17.65 -23.29
N LYS A 93 -43.89 18.38 -23.37
CA LYS A 93 -42.56 17.85 -23.04
C LYS A 93 -42.50 17.39 -21.58
N MET A 94 -43.01 18.22 -20.67
CA MET A 94 -43.06 17.92 -19.24
C MET A 94 -43.92 16.68 -18.95
N THR A 95 -45.10 16.58 -19.58
CA THR A 95 -45.99 15.42 -19.43
C THR A 95 -45.31 14.13 -19.87
N GLN A 96 -44.56 14.15 -20.98
CA GLN A 96 -43.82 12.99 -21.47
C GLN A 96 -42.73 12.53 -20.49
N VAL A 97 -42.00 13.47 -19.90
CA VAL A 97 -40.98 13.16 -18.88
C VAL A 97 -41.63 12.49 -17.66
N PHE A 98 -42.74 13.03 -17.14
CA PHE A 98 -43.45 12.39 -16.03
C PHE A 98 -44.02 11.03 -16.39
N LEU A 99 -44.62 10.89 -17.58
CA LEU A 99 -45.14 9.60 -18.06
C LEU A 99 -44.03 8.55 -18.14
N LEU A 100 -42.84 8.92 -18.62
CA LEU A 100 -41.69 8.01 -18.67
C LEU A 100 -41.30 7.54 -17.25
N ILE A 101 -41.12 8.46 -16.31
CA ILE A 101 -40.74 8.15 -14.92
C ILE A 101 -41.80 7.26 -14.25
N ILE A 102 -43.07 7.65 -14.36
CA ILE A 102 -44.21 6.90 -13.80
C ILE A 102 -44.30 5.50 -14.43
N SER A 103 -44.08 5.39 -15.75
CA SER A 103 -44.11 4.11 -16.44
C SER A 103 -42.98 3.17 -15.99
N CYS A 104 -41.76 3.68 -15.79
CA CYS A 104 -40.66 2.89 -15.28
C CYS A 104 -40.92 2.40 -13.85
N TYR A 105 -41.34 3.27 -12.93
CA TYR A 105 -41.65 2.84 -11.56
C TYR A 105 -42.89 1.94 -11.49
N GLY A 106 -43.92 2.20 -12.29
CA GLY A 106 -45.11 1.36 -12.39
C GLY A 106 -44.79 -0.03 -12.96
N ALA A 107 -43.94 -0.11 -13.99
CA ALA A 107 -43.46 -1.37 -14.55
C ALA A 107 -42.59 -2.14 -13.54
N SER A 108 -41.71 -1.45 -12.80
CA SER A 108 -40.94 -2.06 -11.71
C SER A 108 -41.86 -2.64 -10.64
N TRP A 109 -42.85 -1.87 -10.17
CA TRP A 109 -43.83 -2.33 -9.19
C TRP A 109 -44.61 -3.55 -9.68
N PHE A 110 -45.10 -3.52 -10.92
CA PHE A 110 -45.81 -4.66 -11.51
C PHE A 110 -44.93 -5.91 -11.59
N LEU A 111 -43.67 -5.77 -12.00
CA LEU A 111 -42.75 -6.90 -12.09
C LEU A 111 -42.39 -7.47 -10.72
N LEU A 112 -42.13 -6.61 -9.72
CA LEU A 112 -41.75 -7.02 -8.38
C LEU A 112 -42.92 -7.65 -7.60
N PHE A 113 -44.08 -7.02 -7.62
CA PHE A 113 -45.19 -7.39 -6.74
C PHE A 113 -46.26 -8.24 -7.41
N VAL A 114 -46.52 -8.04 -8.72
CA VAL A 114 -47.57 -8.79 -9.45
C VAL A 114 -47.00 -10.01 -10.14
N LYS A 115 -45.97 -9.85 -10.98
CA LYS A 115 -45.34 -10.96 -11.71
C LYS A 115 -44.32 -11.75 -10.87
N LYS A 116 -43.83 -11.17 -9.78
CA LYS A 116 -42.78 -11.74 -8.90
C LYS A 116 -41.46 -12.03 -9.64
N GLU A 117 -41.19 -11.28 -10.71
CA GLU A 117 -39.95 -11.34 -11.49
C GLU A 117 -38.91 -10.40 -10.85
N ILE A 118 -38.26 -10.86 -9.78
CA ILE A 118 -37.42 -10.03 -8.90
C ILE A 118 -36.30 -9.33 -9.67
N PHE A 119 -35.55 -10.06 -10.50
CA PHE A 119 -34.41 -9.51 -11.23
C PHE A 119 -34.84 -8.41 -12.22
N ALA A 120 -35.83 -8.70 -13.06
CA ALA A 120 -36.34 -7.73 -14.04
C ALA A 120 -36.95 -6.51 -13.34
N GLY A 121 -37.71 -6.72 -12.26
CA GLY A 121 -38.30 -5.63 -11.49
C GLY A 121 -37.27 -4.70 -10.85
N ARG A 122 -36.16 -5.22 -10.32
CA ARG A 122 -35.04 -4.43 -9.80
C ARG A 122 -34.28 -3.68 -10.89
N LEU A 123 -34.08 -4.31 -12.05
CA LEU A 123 -33.44 -3.66 -13.19
C LEU A 123 -34.27 -2.48 -13.70
N ILE A 124 -35.59 -2.63 -13.78
CA ILE A 124 -36.50 -1.56 -14.16
C ILE A 124 -36.59 -0.48 -13.05
N LEU A 125 -36.46 -0.85 -11.77
CA LEU A 125 -36.36 0.11 -10.67
C LEU A 125 -35.14 1.04 -10.83
N MET A 126 -33.98 0.43 -11.12
CA MET A 126 -32.74 1.15 -11.42
C MET A 126 -32.88 2.06 -12.64
N LEU A 127 -33.53 1.57 -13.71
CA LEU A 127 -33.83 2.40 -14.88
C LEU A 127 -34.71 3.59 -14.50
N GLY A 128 -35.70 3.38 -13.62
CA GLY A 128 -36.52 4.45 -13.04
C GLY A 128 -35.67 5.54 -12.37
N MET A 129 -34.71 5.15 -11.52
CA MET A 129 -33.77 6.09 -10.88
C MET A 129 -32.94 6.89 -11.89
N VAL A 130 -32.54 6.28 -13.02
CA VAL A 130 -31.83 6.99 -14.10
C VAL A 130 -32.77 7.95 -14.83
N THR A 131 -33.98 7.51 -15.17
CA THR A 131 -34.96 8.37 -15.85
C THR A 131 -35.39 9.56 -15.00
N PHE A 132 -35.39 9.44 -13.67
CA PHE A 132 -35.60 10.56 -12.76
C PHE A 132 -34.53 11.65 -12.93
N GLY A 133 -33.25 11.28 -12.98
CA GLY A 133 -32.15 12.20 -13.26
C GLY A 133 -32.24 12.86 -14.63
N ILE A 134 -32.51 12.06 -15.68
CA ILE A 134 -32.76 12.57 -17.03
C ILE A 134 -33.93 13.57 -17.01
N GLY A 135 -34.98 13.29 -16.24
CA GLY A 135 -36.11 14.19 -16.08
C GLY A 135 -35.72 15.54 -15.49
N ILE A 136 -34.89 15.56 -14.45
CA ILE A 136 -34.36 16.81 -13.86
C ILE A 136 -33.61 17.63 -14.91
N MET A 137 -32.72 16.99 -15.69
CA MET A 137 -31.93 17.67 -16.73
C MET A 137 -32.82 18.22 -17.85
N LEU A 138 -33.82 17.44 -18.30
CA LEU A 138 -34.76 17.87 -19.33
C LEU A 138 -35.64 19.02 -18.85
N VAL A 139 -36.10 18.99 -17.60
CA VAL A 139 -36.86 20.10 -17.00
C VAL A 139 -36.01 21.36 -16.94
N ALA A 140 -34.74 21.25 -16.51
CA ALA A 140 -33.82 22.39 -16.51
C ALA A 140 -33.62 22.96 -17.93
N GLN A 141 -33.52 22.10 -18.95
CA GLN A 141 -33.42 22.52 -20.34
C GLN A 141 -34.70 23.18 -20.88
N ILE A 142 -35.87 22.63 -20.56
CA ILE A 142 -37.18 23.14 -21.03
C ILE A 142 -37.45 24.53 -20.48
N TYR A 143 -37.10 24.78 -19.23
CA TYR A 143 -37.34 26.05 -18.54
C TYR A 143 -36.12 26.97 -18.50
N HIS A 144 -35.05 26.64 -19.22
CA HIS A 144 -33.80 27.41 -19.28
C HIS A 144 -33.22 27.76 -17.89
N ILE A 145 -33.29 26.82 -16.95
CA ILE A 145 -32.71 26.98 -15.61
C ILE A 145 -31.18 26.82 -15.74
N SER A 146 -30.45 27.92 -15.61
CA SER A 146 -28.99 27.97 -15.78
C SER A 146 -28.20 28.10 -14.48
N SER A 147 -28.88 28.35 -13.34
CA SER A 147 -28.20 28.58 -12.07
C SER A 147 -27.74 27.27 -11.42
N HIS A 148 -26.43 27.02 -11.45
CA HIS A 148 -25.71 25.99 -10.68
C HIS A 148 -26.19 24.53 -10.94
N PRO A 149 -25.78 23.93 -12.08
CA PRO A 149 -26.24 22.61 -12.53
C PRO A 149 -26.00 21.46 -11.53
N THR A 150 -24.99 21.58 -10.67
CA THR A 150 -24.67 20.64 -9.59
C THR A 150 -25.85 20.42 -8.64
N ASN A 151 -26.70 21.42 -8.41
CA ASN A 151 -27.90 21.26 -7.59
C ASN A 151 -28.88 20.22 -8.16
N GLY A 152 -29.01 20.13 -9.49
CA GLY A 152 -29.82 19.11 -10.13
C GLY A 152 -29.28 17.70 -9.88
N LEU A 153 -27.95 17.55 -9.90
CA LEU A 153 -27.28 16.30 -9.57
C LEU A 153 -27.43 15.92 -8.10
N LEU A 154 -27.37 16.90 -7.19
CA LEU A 154 -27.61 16.68 -5.76
C LEU A 154 -29.04 16.17 -5.50
N VAL A 155 -30.05 16.80 -6.11
CA VAL A 155 -31.46 16.35 -5.99
C VAL A 155 -31.62 14.94 -6.57
N TRP A 156 -30.94 14.63 -7.67
CA TRP A 156 -30.93 13.28 -8.23
C TRP A 156 -30.31 12.26 -7.26
N ALA A 157 -29.17 12.58 -6.65
CA ALA A 157 -28.48 11.73 -5.69
C ALA A 157 -29.36 11.44 -4.46
N ILE A 158 -30.01 12.48 -3.92
CA ILE A 158 -30.94 12.38 -2.78
C ILE A 158 -32.17 11.55 -3.15
N GLY A 159 -32.81 11.82 -4.29
CA GLY A 159 -33.98 11.06 -4.74
C GLY A 159 -33.67 9.59 -4.96
N THR A 160 -32.50 9.29 -5.53
CA THR A 160 -31.99 7.93 -5.67
C THR A 160 -31.76 7.28 -4.30
N LEU A 161 -31.14 7.97 -3.34
CA LEU A 161 -30.92 7.45 -1.99
C LEU A 161 -32.23 7.11 -1.29
N LEU A 162 -33.17 8.06 -1.30
CA LEU A 162 -34.46 7.94 -0.63
C LEU A 162 -35.25 6.76 -1.19
N LEU A 163 -35.36 6.67 -2.51
CA LEU A 163 -36.08 5.56 -3.13
C LEU A 163 -35.40 4.22 -2.85
N SER A 164 -34.08 4.17 -2.90
CA SER A 164 -33.31 2.96 -2.58
C SER A 164 -33.48 2.54 -1.12
N ALA A 165 -33.59 3.50 -0.20
CA ALA A 165 -33.83 3.25 1.22
C ALA A 165 -35.24 2.73 1.47
N VAL A 166 -36.25 3.30 0.80
CA VAL A 166 -37.65 2.86 0.89
C VAL A 166 -37.83 1.46 0.29
N MET A 167 -37.18 1.19 -0.83
CA MET A 167 -37.30 -0.08 -1.57
C MET A 167 -36.33 -1.17 -1.10
N ASP A 168 -35.47 -0.88 -0.13
CA ASP A 168 -34.40 -1.77 0.37
C ASP A 168 -33.51 -2.29 -0.78
N GLU A 169 -33.17 -1.41 -1.74
CA GLU A 169 -32.40 -1.76 -2.94
C GLU A 169 -30.93 -1.34 -2.81
N LYS A 170 -30.07 -2.31 -2.54
CA LYS A 170 -28.63 -2.10 -2.31
C LYS A 170 -27.91 -1.42 -3.48
N TRP A 171 -28.25 -1.74 -4.73
CA TRP A 171 -27.55 -1.19 -5.89
C TRP A 171 -27.84 0.29 -6.10
N GLY A 172 -29.01 0.73 -5.64
CA GLY A 172 -29.37 2.14 -5.65
C GLY A 172 -28.57 2.98 -4.64
N TYR A 173 -28.08 2.39 -3.53
CA TYR A 173 -27.11 3.08 -2.65
C TYR A 173 -25.78 3.35 -3.36
N TYR A 174 -25.27 2.38 -4.13
CA TYR A 174 -24.05 2.57 -4.93
C TYR A 174 -24.24 3.65 -5.99
N MET A 175 -25.38 3.63 -6.69
CA MET A 175 -25.71 4.67 -7.66
C MET A 175 -25.80 6.05 -7.00
N SER A 176 -26.50 6.16 -5.88
CA SER A 176 -26.60 7.41 -5.12
C SER A 176 -25.22 7.91 -4.68
N LEU A 177 -24.37 7.02 -4.15
CA LEU A 177 -23.02 7.37 -3.74
C LEU A 177 -22.15 7.84 -4.93
N ALA A 178 -22.29 7.21 -6.10
CA ALA A 178 -21.62 7.66 -7.31
C ALA A 178 -22.08 9.06 -7.74
N LEU A 179 -23.38 9.35 -7.70
CA LEU A 179 -23.92 10.68 -7.99
C LEU A 179 -23.41 11.73 -7.00
N PHE A 180 -23.37 11.38 -5.72
CA PHE A 180 -22.81 12.20 -4.65
C PHE A 180 -21.32 12.53 -4.89
N ILE A 181 -20.51 11.56 -5.32
CA ILE A 181 -19.10 11.79 -5.68
C ILE A 181 -18.98 12.75 -6.87
N ILE A 182 -19.78 12.55 -7.92
CA ILE A 182 -19.75 13.42 -9.11
C ILE A 182 -20.16 14.84 -8.71
N TRP A 183 -21.15 14.98 -7.82
CA TRP A 183 -21.56 16.28 -7.28
C TRP A 183 -20.44 16.96 -6.49
N ASP A 184 -19.85 16.27 -5.52
CA ASP A 184 -18.75 16.80 -4.69
C ASP A 184 -17.55 17.24 -5.54
N TYR A 185 -17.12 16.40 -6.48
CA TYR A 185 -16.01 16.72 -7.38
C TYR A 185 -16.30 17.96 -8.23
N TRP A 186 -17.53 18.09 -8.74
CA TRP A 186 -17.93 19.25 -9.55
C TRP A 186 -18.01 20.54 -8.72
N GLU A 187 -18.54 20.47 -7.49
CA GLU A 187 -18.55 21.61 -6.55
C GLU A 187 -17.15 22.11 -6.23
N VAL A 188 -16.23 21.18 -5.94
CA VAL A 188 -14.86 21.51 -5.53
C VAL A 188 -14.07 22.14 -6.67
N ILE A 189 -14.16 21.59 -7.88
CA ILE A 189 -13.30 22.03 -8.99
C ILE A 189 -13.85 23.26 -9.70
N GLU A 190 -15.13 23.27 -10.05
CA GLU A 190 -15.71 24.34 -10.86
C GLU A 190 -16.04 25.57 -10.01
N TYR A 191 -16.51 25.35 -8.78
CA TYR A 191 -17.03 26.40 -7.92
C TYR A 191 -16.13 26.71 -6.72
N GLY A 192 -15.04 25.95 -6.52
CA GLY A 192 -14.16 26.12 -5.37
C GLY A 192 -14.83 25.83 -4.03
N ASN A 193 -16.01 25.19 -4.04
CA ASN A 193 -16.80 24.90 -2.85
C ASN A 193 -16.33 23.56 -2.25
N PRO A 194 -15.84 23.53 -1.00
CA PRO A 194 -15.33 22.31 -0.38
C PRO A 194 -16.43 21.29 -0.02
N ALA A 195 -17.70 21.62 -0.24
CA ALA A 195 -18.85 20.77 -0.01
C ALA A 195 -18.95 20.24 1.43
N TYR A 196 -18.87 21.12 2.43
CA TYR A 196 -18.90 20.78 3.86
C TYR A 196 -20.05 19.84 4.30
N PHE A 197 -21.17 19.82 3.57
CA PHE A 197 -22.31 18.97 3.88
C PHE A 197 -22.19 17.55 3.33
N PHE A 198 -21.16 17.24 2.53
CA PHE A 198 -20.95 15.92 1.91
C PHE A 198 -20.79 14.79 2.94
N ILE A 199 -20.35 15.10 4.15
CA ILE A 199 -20.26 14.12 5.25
C ILE A 199 -21.63 13.51 5.61
N ILE A 200 -22.73 14.24 5.46
CA ILE A 200 -24.07 13.78 5.82
C ILE A 200 -24.52 12.59 4.97
N PRO A 201 -24.55 12.68 3.61
CA PRO A 201 -24.91 11.54 2.78
C PRO A 201 -23.93 10.38 2.91
N LEU A 202 -22.63 10.63 3.16
CA LEU A 202 -21.66 9.56 3.43
C LEU A 202 -22.03 8.75 4.68
N LEU A 203 -22.38 9.42 5.78
CA LEU A 203 -22.80 8.74 7.02
C LEU A 203 -24.11 7.97 6.83
N ILE A 204 -25.09 8.53 6.11
CA ILE A 204 -26.35 7.84 5.80
C ILE A 204 -26.08 6.58 4.96
N CYS A 205 -25.31 6.69 3.88
CA CYS A 205 -24.91 5.55 3.07
C CYS A 205 -24.15 4.50 3.90
N GLY A 206 -23.25 4.91 4.79
CA GLY A 206 -22.54 4.03 5.71
C GLY A 206 -23.48 3.22 6.60
N VAL A 207 -24.48 3.86 7.20
CA VAL A 207 -25.51 3.17 8.02
C VAL A 207 -26.34 2.20 7.17
N LEU A 208 -26.72 2.59 5.96
CA LEU A 208 -27.50 1.74 5.05
C LEU A 208 -26.71 0.50 4.58
N PHE A 209 -25.43 0.67 4.23
CA PHE A 209 -24.53 -0.44 3.91
C PHE A 209 -24.27 -1.34 5.12
N TYR A 210 -24.15 -0.76 6.32
CA TYR A 210 -24.02 -1.54 7.56
C TYR A 210 -25.24 -2.43 7.79
N ARG A 211 -26.45 -1.87 7.64
CA ARG A 211 -27.72 -2.60 7.73
C ARG A 211 -27.78 -3.77 6.75
N HIS A 212 -27.25 -3.59 5.54
CA HIS A 212 -27.17 -4.62 4.50
C HIS A 212 -25.99 -5.58 4.67
N ARG A 213 -25.13 -5.38 5.69
CA ARG A 213 -23.88 -6.11 5.90
C ARG A 213 -22.95 -6.08 4.67
N ASP A 214 -23.02 -4.99 3.91
CA ASP A 214 -22.25 -4.83 2.68
C ASP A 214 -20.85 -4.29 2.99
N ARG A 215 -19.89 -5.21 2.99
CA ARG A 215 -18.48 -4.91 3.30
C ARG A 215 -17.84 -3.99 2.27
N ILE A 216 -18.25 -4.07 1.00
CA ILE A 216 -17.67 -3.27 -0.09
C ILE A 216 -18.19 -1.84 0.03
N GLY A 217 -19.51 -1.67 0.24
CA GLY A 217 -20.13 -0.36 0.44
C GLY A 217 -19.58 0.37 1.67
N LEU A 218 -19.36 -0.35 2.78
CA LEU A 218 -18.69 0.18 3.97
C LEU A 218 -17.23 0.56 3.73
N ALA A 219 -16.49 -0.23 2.96
CA ALA A 219 -15.11 0.07 2.61
C ALA A 219 -15.03 1.33 1.75
N LEU A 220 -15.89 1.45 0.75
CA LEU A 220 -16.02 2.64 -0.10
C LEU A 220 -16.39 3.87 0.72
N THR A 221 -17.34 3.74 1.64
CA THR A 221 -17.74 4.85 2.54
C THR A 221 -16.56 5.30 3.41
N ALA A 222 -15.79 4.38 3.99
CA ALA A 222 -14.61 4.71 4.79
C ALA A 222 -13.55 5.45 3.95
N THR A 223 -13.29 5.00 2.72
CA THR A 223 -12.38 5.68 1.78
C THR A 223 -12.86 7.10 1.48
N LEU A 224 -14.15 7.29 1.21
CA LEU A 224 -14.71 8.61 0.90
C LEU A 224 -14.68 9.56 2.10
N ILE A 225 -14.89 9.06 3.31
CA ILE A 225 -14.74 9.87 4.53
C ILE A 225 -13.29 10.33 4.69
N LEU A 226 -12.30 9.48 4.39
CA LEU A 226 -10.89 9.85 4.41
C LEU A 226 -10.57 10.90 3.33
N ILE A 227 -11.08 10.74 2.10
CA ILE A 227 -10.91 11.72 1.02
C ILE A 227 -11.53 13.06 1.41
N TYR A 228 -12.78 13.05 1.88
CA TYR A 228 -13.47 14.24 2.35
C TYR A 228 -12.68 14.96 3.45
N TYR A 229 -12.15 14.20 4.42
CA TYR A 229 -11.30 14.78 5.47
C TYR A 229 -10.09 15.53 4.90
N PHE A 230 -9.36 14.92 3.96
CA PHE A 230 -8.20 15.56 3.32
C PHE A 230 -8.60 16.76 2.47
N GLN A 231 -9.70 16.66 1.70
CA GLN A 231 -10.24 17.76 0.91
C GLN A 231 -10.54 19.00 1.76
N ILE A 232 -11.27 18.83 2.87
CA ILE A 232 -11.60 19.94 3.78
C ILE A 232 -10.33 20.57 4.33
N ASN A 233 -9.37 19.75 4.79
CA ASN A 233 -8.13 20.28 5.35
C ASN A 233 -7.29 21.03 4.31
N ILE A 234 -7.15 20.49 3.09
CA ILE A 234 -6.43 21.16 2.00
C ILE A 234 -7.09 22.50 1.67
N HIS A 235 -8.43 22.55 1.60
CA HIS A 235 -9.15 23.80 1.36
C HIS A 235 -8.95 24.82 2.49
N LEU A 236 -8.94 24.39 3.75
CA LEU A 236 -8.67 25.29 4.90
C LEU A 236 -7.22 25.81 4.91
N ILE A 237 -6.28 25.05 4.35
CA ILE A 237 -4.85 25.38 4.32
C ILE A 237 -4.51 26.30 3.15
N SER A 238 -5.11 26.07 1.97
CA SER A 238 -4.73 26.75 0.72
C SER A 238 -4.73 28.29 0.81
N PRO A 239 -5.75 28.96 1.38
CA PRO A 239 -5.72 30.42 1.56
C PRO A 239 -4.65 30.89 2.55
N ALA A 240 -4.36 30.10 3.59
CA ALA A 240 -3.44 30.47 4.65
C ALA A 240 -1.96 30.21 4.31
N VAL A 241 -1.67 29.24 3.42
CA VAL A 241 -0.32 28.98 2.90
C VAL A 241 0.23 30.18 2.14
N ASN A 242 -0.63 30.85 1.37
CA ASN A 242 -0.28 32.04 0.60
C ASN A 242 0.15 33.24 1.46
N ALA A 243 -0.13 33.22 2.78
CA ALA A 243 0.28 34.27 3.69
C ALA A 243 1.66 34.03 4.31
N ASN A 244 1.88 32.89 4.99
CA ASN A 244 3.04 32.72 5.89
C ASN A 244 3.72 31.33 5.87
N GLY A 245 3.27 30.34 5.07
CA GLY A 245 3.84 28.96 5.04
C GLY A 245 3.75 28.13 6.35
N LEU A 246 3.39 28.75 7.49
CA LEU A 246 3.28 28.13 8.81
C LEU A 246 2.17 27.08 8.88
N THR A 247 1.09 27.26 8.12
CA THR A 247 -0.08 26.37 8.10
C THR A 247 0.18 25.03 7.42
N GLU A 248 1.09 24.98 6.44
CA GLU A 248 1.52 23.73 5.81
C GLU A 248 2.26 22.84 6.81
N LYS A 249 3.18 23.44 7.57
CA LYS A 249 3.94 22.76 8.64
C LYS A 249 2.98 22.26 9.74
N ALA A 250 2.05 23.11 10.18
CA ALA A 250 1.03 22.73 11.17
C ALA A 250 0.17 21.53 10.71
N PHE A 251 -0.16 21.48 9.42
CA PHE A 251 -0.87 20.35 8.84
C PHE A 251 -0.04 19.06 8.88
N MET A 252 1.24 19.10 8.51
CA MET A 252 2.12 17.92 8.61
C MET A 252 2.16 17.35 10.04
N TYR A 253 2.13 18.18 11.06
CA TYR A 253 2.11 17.72 12.46
C TYR A 253 0.79 17.12 12.90
N MET A 254 -0.33 17.71 12.47
CA MET A 254 -1.65 17.15 12.72
C MET A 254 -1.75 15.70 12.20
N LEU A 255 -1.08 15.38 11.08
CA LEU A 255 -1.02 14.02 10.55
C LEU A 255 -0.37 13.02 11.53
N TYR A 256 0.60 13.43 12.36
CA TYR A 256 1.14 12.55 13.42
C TYR A 256 0.10 12.20 14.49
N GLY A 257 -0.85 13.09 14.78
CA GLY A 257 -1.96 12.78 15.67
C GLY A 257 -2.99 11.87 15.00
N LEU A 258 -3.30 12.13 13.72
CA LEU A 258 -4.28 11.37 12.94
C LEU A 258 -3.85 9.92 12.71
N GLY A 259 -2.55 9.68 12.48
CA GLY A 259 -1.98 8.35 12.25
C GLY A 259 -2.37 7.29 13.29
N PRO A 260 -1.93 7.42 14.57
CA PRO A 260 -2.27 6.48 15.63
C PRO A 260 -3.78 6.43 15.89
N MET A 261 -4.51 7.54 15.72
CA MET A 261 -5.97 7.55 15.87
C MET A 261 -6.63 6.57 14.88
N LEU A 262 -6.24 6.65 13.59
CA LEU A 262 -6.75 5.77 12.55
C LEU A 262 -6.28 4.32 12.74
N MET A 263 -5.02 4.10 13.14
CA MET A 263 -4.53 2.75 13.45
C MET A 263 -5.39 2.05 14.52
N ILE A 264 -5.67 2.76 15.62
CA ILE A 264 -6.47 2.26 16.75
C ILE A 264 -7.94 2.10 16.36
N ALA A 265 -8.50 3.06 15.64
CA ALA A 265 -9.86 2.98 15.12
C ALA A 265 -10.04 1.75 14.22
N GLY A 266 -9.11 1.51 13.29
CA GLY A 266 -9.10 0.33 12.44
C GLY A 266 -9.09 -0.97 13.24
N ARG A 267 -8.25 -1.07 14.29
CA ARG A 267 -8.23 -2.25 15.16
C ARG A 267 -9.56 -2.45 15.89
N LEU A 268 -10.13 -1.39 16.46
CA LEU A 268 -11.42 -1.45 17.17
C LEU A 268 -12.56 -1.89 16.24
N MET A 269 -12.59 -1.39 15.01
CA MET A 269 -13.60 -1.73 14.01
C MET A 269 -13.50 -3.19 13.55
N ARG A 270 -12.30 -3.78 13.55
CA ARG A 270 -12.10 -5.18 13.13
C ARG A 270 -12.77 -6.20 14.05
N SER A 271 -13.21 -5.79 15.24
CA SER A 271 -14.06 -6.64 16.09
C SER A 271 -15.41 -6.99 15.43
N ASP A 272 -15.86 -6.17 14.47
CA ASP A 272 -17.04 -6.47 13.64
C ASP A 272 -16.64 -6.99 12.25
N ARG A 273 -17.03 -8.24 11.96
CA ARG A 273 -16.76 -8.90 10.66
C ARG A 273 -17.30 -8.14 9.45
N THR A 274 -18.33 -7.33 9.62
CA THR A 274 -18.90 -6.51 8.53
C THR A 274 -17.99 -5.32 8.18
N MET A 275 -17.21 -4.83 9.16
CA MET A 275 -16.33 -3.67 8.99
C MET A 275 -14.89 -4.05 8.64
N ASN A 276 -14.56 -5.34 8.48
CA ASN A 276 -13.18 -5.80 8.27
C ASN A 276 -12.44 -5.07 7.13
N TYR A 277 -13.10 -4.81 5.99
CA TYR A 277 -12.47 -4.09 4.88
C TYR A 277 -12.26 -2.61 5.20
N SER A 278 -13.26 -1.93 5.76
CA SER A 278 -13.14 -0.54 6.25
C SER A 278 -12.06 -0.40 7.31
N ALA A 279 -11.99 -1.34 8.25
CA ALA A 279 -11.01 -1.42 9.32
C ALA A 279 -9.58 -1.52 8.77
N ASN A 280 -9.37 -2.33 7.71
CA ASN A 280 -8.07 -2.47 7.06
C ASN A 280 -7.68 -1.20 6.30
N ILE A 281 -8.62 -0.56 5.60
CA ILE A 281 -8.38 0.71 4.90
C ILE A 281 -8.00 1.79 5.91
N ILE A 282 -8.79 1.97 6.97
CA ILE A 282 -8.55 2.97 8.02
C ILE A 282 -7.20 2.72 8.71
N SER A 283 -6.89 1.48 9.08
CA SER A 283 -5.61 1.15 9.69
C SER A 283 -4.44 1.44 8.74
N LEU A 284 -4.53 0.99 7.48
CA LEU A 284 -3.51 1.24 6.44
C LEU A 284 -3.26 2.74 6.25
N THR A 285 -4.33 3.54 6.13
CA THR A 285 -4.22 4.99 6.03
C THR A 285 -3.54 5.57 7.26
N GLY A 286 -3.85 5.09 8.48
CA GLY A 286 -3.17 5.53 9.70
C GLY A 286 -1.65 5.34 9.65
N TRP A 287 -1.17 4.20 9.16
CA TRP A 287 0.25 3.93 8.95
C TRP A 287 0.90 4.85 7.92
N ILE A 288 0.24 5.05 6.78
CA ILE A 288 0.75 5.91 5.70
C ILE A 288 0.82 7.37 6.16
N VAL A 289 -0.25 7.86 6.77
CA VAL A 289 -0.39 9.25 7.26
C VAL A 289 0.62 9.56 8.36
N PHE A 290 1.00 8.58 9.17
CA PHE A 290 2.08 8.75 10.14
C PHE A 290 3.47 8.74 9.47
N LEU A 291 3.68 7.85 8.49
CA LEU A 291 4.97 7.66 7.84
C LEU A 291 5.39 8.86 6.97
N ILE A 292 4.46 9.45 6.22
CA ILE A 292 4.75 10.58 5.31
C ILE A 292 5.44 11.75 6.05
N PRO A 293 4.84 12.37 7.09
CA PRO A 293 5.48 13.47 7.79
C PRO A 293 6.77 13.05 8.51
N LEU A 294 6.87 11.79 8.98
CA LEU A 294 8.09 11.24 9.56
C LEU A 294 9.26 11.28 8.58
N LEU A 295 9.00 10.87 7.34
CA LEU A 295 10.02 10.87 6.30
C LEU A 295 10.31 12.29 5.82
N SER A 296 9.31 13.14 5.60
CA SER A 296 9.51 14.53 5.16
C SER A 296 10.32 15.35 6.17
N LEU A 297 10.02 15.25 7.47
CA LEU A 297 10.73 16.00 8.52
C LEU A 297 12.14 15.48 8.82
N SER A 298 12.47 14.29 8.32
CA SER A 298 13.79 13.68 8.51
C SER A 298 14.86 14.18 7.53
N TRP A 299 14.53 15.17 6.70
CA TRP A 299 15.47 15.81 5.77
C TRP A 299 15.83 17.23 6.25
N PRO A 300 17.05 17.71 5.94
CA PRO A 300 17.45 19.07 6.27
C PRO A 300 16.70 20.07 5.38
N PHE A 301 16.01 21.03 5.99
CA PHE A 301 15.45 22.19 5.32
C PHE A 301 15.36 23.35 6.31
N GLU A 302 15.54 24.57 5.83
CA GLU A 302 15.38 25.78 6.63
C GLU A 302 13.90 26.08 6.84
N ALA A 303 13.56 26.39 8.08
CA ALA A 303 12.20 26.69 8.45
C ALA A 303 12.16 28.08 9.06
N ALA A 304 12.13 29.10 8.20
CA ALA A 304 11.93 30.48 8.63
C ALA A 304 10.66 30.59 9.50
N ASP A 305 10.80 31.28 10.63
CA ASP A 305 9.73 31.81 11.50
C ASP A 305 8.69 30.83 12.08
N SER A 306 9.05 29.55 12.26
CA SER A 306 8.17 28.58 12.94
C SER A 306 8.57 28.39 14.41
N THR A 307 7.90 29.12 15.30
CA THR A 307 7.92 28.80 16.74
C THR A 307 7.28 27.43 16.99
N ALA A 308 7.58 26.78 18.13
CA ALA A 308 6.94 25.52 18.52
C ALA A 308 5.40 25.65 18.42
N LEU A 309 4.71 24.68 17.81
CA LEU A 309 3.25 24.70 17.59
C LEU A 309 2.42 24.81 18.89
N LEU A 310 3.06 24.55 20.05
CA LEU A 310 2.55 24.83 21.39
C LEU A 310 2.13 26.29 21.61
N SER A 311 2.71 27.26 20.90
CA SER A 311 2.36 28.67 21.06
C SER A 311 1.05 29.05 20.35
N PHE A 312 0.42 28.11 19.61
CA PHE A 312 -0.76 28.35 18.77
C PHE A 312 -0.70 29.69 18.01
N PRO A 313 0.34 29.92 17.18
CA PRO A 313 0.44 31.17 16.44
C PRO A 313 -0.82 31.45 15.63
N GLU A 314 -1.15 32.73 15.43
CA GLU A 314 -2.32 33.13 14.65
C GLU A 314 -2.36 32.39 13.31
N GLY A 315 -3.50 31.75 13.00
CA GLY A 315 -3.69 30.93 11.80
C GLY A 315 -3.51 29.41 11.96
N THR A 316 -3.00 28.90 13.10
CA THR A 316 -2.77 27.43 13.30
C THR A 316 -3.71 26.76 14.31
N ARG A 317 -4.65 27.52 14.89
CA ARG A 317 -5.51 27.06 15.99
C ARG A 317 -6.31 25.80 15.66
N VAL A 318 -6.83 25.70 14.43
CA VAL A 318 -7.65 24.56 13.99
C VAL A 318 -6.82 23.28 13.97
N GLN A 319 -5.65 23.31 13.35
CA GLN A 319 -4.77 22.15 13.20
C GLN A 319 -4.25 21.67 14.55
N SER A 320 -3.85 22.59 15.43
CA SER A 320 -3.39 22.24 16.78
C SER A 320 -4.51 21.69 17.65
N THR A 321 -5.75 22.19 17.50
CA THR A 321 -6.93 21.64 18.20
C THR A 321 -7.25 20.22 17.70
N GLN A 322 -7.21 19.99 16.39
CA GLN A 322 -7.39 18.66 15.80
C GLN A 322 -6.30 17.69 16.27
N PHE A 323 -5.04 18.12 16.30
CA PHE A 323 -3.95 17.31 16.84
C PHE A 323 -4.23 16.86 18.28
N ALA A 324 -4.57 17.81 19.18
CA ALA A 324 -4.89 17.50 20.57
C ALA A 324 -6.06 16.51 20.68
N LEU A 325 -7.12 16.72 19.87
CA LEU A 325 -8.27 15.82 19.82
C LEU A 325 -7.86 14.40 19.36
N PHE A 326 -7.02 14.27 18.33
CA PHE A 326 -6.59 12.97 17.84
C PHE A 326 -5.73 12.21 18.85
N ILE A 327 -4.88 12.91 19.61
CA ILE A 327 -4.12 12.30 20.71
C ILE A 327 -5.06 11.82 21.82
N LEU A 328 -6.06 12.62 22.20
CA LEU A 328 -7.07 12.23 23.20
C LEU A 328 -7.89 11.02 22.73
N ILE A 329 -8.34 11.00 21.47
CA ILE A 329 -9.06 9.87 20.89
C ILE A 329 -8.17 8.62 20.85
N SER A 330 -6.90 8.77 20.49
CA SER A 330 -5.94 7.66 20.50
C SER A 330 -5.76 7.08 21.91
N ALA A 331 -5.62 7.93 22.92
CA ALA A 331 -5.53 7.49 24.32
C ALA A 331 -6.81 6.77 24.79
N ALA A 332 -7.99 7.33 24.48
CA ALA A 332 -9.28 6.69 24.77
C ALA A 332 -9.47 5.35 24.04
N GLY A 333 -8.97 5.25 22.80
CA GLY A 333 -8.97 4.02 22.02
C GLY A 333 -8.07 2.94 22.63
N CYS A 334 -6.86 3.30 23.08
CA CYS A 334 -5.97 2.40 23.82
C CYS A 334 -6.64 1.86 25.10
N LEU A 335 -7.33 2.72 25.87
CA LEU A 335 -8.08 2.29 27.04
C LEU A 335 -9.22 1.34 26.68
N SER A 336 -9.91 1.60 25.57
CA SER A 336 -10.99 0.75 25.06
C SER A 336 -10.48 -0.63 24.63
N LEU A 337 -9.30 -0.70 23.98
CA LEU A 337 -8.64 -1.96 23.63
C LEU A 337 -8.27 -2.76 24.89
N ARG A 338 -7.68 -2.11 25.91
CA ARG A 338 -7.38 -2.76 27.20
C ARG A 338 -8.62 -3.31 27.88
N ARG A 339 -9.74 -2.58 27.86
CA ARG A 339 -11.03 -3.05 28.40
C ARG A 339 -11.58 -4.28 27.67
N LYS A 340 -11.27 -4.41 26.37
CA LYS A 340 -11.61 -5.61 25.56
C LYS A 340 -10.62 -6.77 25.75
N GLY A 341 -9.64 -6.65 26.65
CA GLY A 341 -8.60 -7.67 26.87
C GLY A 341 -7.47 -7.65 25.82
N GLU A 342 -7.44 -6.64 24.95
CA GLU A 342 -6.39 -6.49 23.94
C GLU A 342 -5.22 -5.64 24.46
N ASN A 343 -4.01 -5.91 23.97
CA ASN A 343 -2.80 -5.20 24.38
C ASN A 343 -2.40 -4.11 23.36
N PRO A 344 -2.64 -2.81 23.62
CA PRO A 344 -2.39 -1.74 22.65
C PRO A 344 -0.91 -1.28 22.60
N LEU A 345 0.04 -2.05 23.15
CA LEU A 345 1.45 -1.65 23.26
C LEU A 345 2.08 -1.20 21.93
N ILE A 346 1.67 -1.78 20.80
CA ILE A 346 2.16 -1.38 19.47
C ILE A 346 1.91 0.11 19.16
N PHE A 347 0.81 0.69 19.66
CA PHE A 347 0.42 2.07 19.32
C PHE A 347 1.09 3.12 20.20
N ILE A 348 1.57 2.75 21.40
CA ILE A 348 2.12 3.70 22.38
C ILE A 348 3.33 4.46 21.83
N PRO A 349 4.33 3.82 21.18
CA PRO A 349 5.48 4.52 20.62
C PRO A 349 5.10 5.55 19.54
N PHE A 350 4.04 5.30 18.77
CA PHE A 350 3.53 6.23 17.75
C PHE A 350 2.89 7.45 18.40
N ILE A 351 2.05 7.25 19.42
CA ILE A 351 1.45 8.35 20.19
C ILE A 351 2.53 9.17 20.90
N ALA A 352 3.49 8.50 21.56
CA ALA A 352 4.59 9.17 22.24
C ALA A 352 5.44 9.99 21.26
N THR A 353 5.76 9.43 20.09
CA THR A 353 6.49 10.15 19.04
C THR A 353 5.71 11.36 18.54
N ALA A 354 4.40 11.21 18.29
CA ALA A 354 3.55 12.32 17.87
C ALA A 354 3.58 13.47 18.88
N VAL A 355 3.46 13.17 20.17
CA VAL A 355 3.52 14.16 21.25
C VAL A 355 4.90 14.80 21.35
N ILE A 356 5.98 14.01 21.33
CA ILE A 356 7.35 14.54 21.43
C ILE A 356 7.65 15.47 20.25
N LEU A 357 7.37 15.04 19.01
CA LEU A 357 7.67 15.84 17.82
C LEU A 357 6.81 17.10 17.74
N PHE A 358 5.62 17.11 18.33
CA PHE A 358 4.79 18.31 18.45
C PHE A 358 5.38 19.36 19.41
N ILE A 359 6.19 18.93 20.40
CA ILE A 359 6.79 19.80 21.41
C ILE A 359 8.14 20.38 20.93
N VAL A 360 8.89 19.65 20.10
CA VAL A 360 10.25 20.07 19.68
C VAL A 360 10.22 21.36 18.83
N PRO A 361 11.03 22.40 19.16
CA PRO A 361 11.09 23.66 18.42
C PRO A 361 11.54 23.47 16.97
N TYR A 362 10.93 24.22 16.04
CA TYR A 362 11.06 24.01 14.59
C TYR A 362 12.12 24.88 13.91
N ASP A 363 12.44 26.03 14.50
CA ASP A 363 13.50 26.97 14.11
C ASP A 363 14.90 26.34 14.21
N ASN A 364 15.06 25.30 15.03
CA ASN A 364 16.32 24.57 15.15
C ASN A 364 16.33 23.30 14.29
N THR A 365 16.86 23.41 13.06
CA THR A 365 17.06 22.28 12.13
C THR A 365 17.81 21.11 12.79
N THR A 366 18.83 21.39 13.61
CA THR A 366 19.59 20.35 14.33
C THR A 366 18.71 19.61 15.33
N GLY A 367 17.95 20.33 16.15
CA GLY A 367 17.06 19.76 17.16
C GLY A 367 15.95 18.89 16.54
N ARG A 368 15.34 19.36 15.44
CA ARG A 368 14.35 18.60 14.68
C ARG A 368 14.94 17.32 14.08
N MET A 369 16.11 17.41 13.46
CA MET A 369 16.78 16.27 12.84
C MET A 369 17.15 15.21 13.89
N VAL A 370 17.75 15.61 15.01
CA VAL A 370 18.14 14.69 16.09
C VAL A 370 16.91 14.01 16.69
N SER A 371 15.88 14.78 17.06
CA SER A 371 14.66 14.23 17.67
C SER A 371 13.89 13.30 16.72
N THR A 372 13.76 13.65 15.44
CA THR A 372 13.06 12.83 14.43
C THR A 372 13.79 11.51 14.21
N HIS A 373 15.13 11.52 14.09
CA HIS A 373 15.88 10.28 13.89
C HIS A 373 15.98 9.41 15.16
N ALA A 374 16.05 10.03 16.34
CA ALA A 374 15.91 9.30 17.60
C ALA A 374 14.53 8.60 17.70
N ALA A 375 13.46 9.29 17.29
CA ALA A 375 12.13 8.70 17.21
C ALA A 375 12.05 7.57 16.18
N ILE A 376 12.64 7.73 14.98
CA ILE A 376 12.72 6.68 13.96
C ILE A 376 13.34 5.40 14.52
N VAL A 377 14.45 5.52 15.26
CA VAL A 377 15.14 4.38 15.88
C VAL A 377 14.23 3.64 16.87
N ILE A 378 13.54 4.38 17.74
CA ILE A 378 12.59 3.83 18.71
C ILE A 378 11.41 3.14 18.01
N LEU A 379 10.88 3.78 16.96
CA LEU A 379 9.76 3.25 16.18
C LEU A 379 10.14 2.00 15.39
N ILE A 380 11.35 1.94 14.82
CA ILE A 380 11.87 0.72 14.17
C ILE A 380 11.96 -0.41 15.19
N ALA A 381 12.57 -0.17 16.35
CA ALA A 381 12.71 -1.19 17.39
C ALA A 381 11.34 -1.69 17.88
N SER A 382 10.40 -0.76 18.11
CA SER A 382 9.05 -1.07 18.58
C SER A 382 8.21 -1.81 17.53
N SER A 383 8.29 -1.38 16.26
CA SER A 383 7.56 -2.00 15.15
C SER A 383 8.05 -3.41 14.88
N LEU A 384 9.37 -3.61 14.84
CA LEU A 384 9.95 -4.93 14.72
C LEU A 384 9.56 -5.82 15.91
N SER A 385 9.66 -5.31 17.15
CA SER A 385 9.28 -6.08 18.34
C SER A 385 7.82 -6.52 18.28
N SER A 386 6.93 -5.63 17.84
CA SER A 386 5.51 -5.94 17.66
C SER A 386 5.29 -6.96 16.54
N ALA A 387 6.01 -6.86 15.43
CA ALA A 387 5.93 -7.82 14.33
C ALA A 387 6.28 -9.26 14.77
N TYR A 388 7.24 -9.42 15.71
CA TYR A 388 7.61 -10.72 16.25
C TYR A 388 6.67 -11.23 17.35
N THR A 389 6.17 -10.35 18.21
CA THR A 389 5.52 -10.75 19.48
C THR A 389 4.01 -10.73 19.46
N LEU A 390 3.39 -9.98 18.54
CA LEU A 390 1.93 -9.88 18.50
C LEU A 390 1.28 -11.26 18.27
N PRO A 391 0.04 -11.48 18.74
CA PRO A 391 -0.67 -12.73 18.52
C PRO A 391 -1.17 -12.87 17.06
N GLY A 392 -1.62 -14.08 16.69
CA GLY A 392 -1.98 -14.42 15.30
C GLY A 392 -3.20 -13.68 14.74
N ASP A 393 -4.03 -13.08 15.58
CA ASP A 393 -5.18 -12.25 15.20
C ASP A 393 -4.80 -10.80 14.84
N TRP A 394 -3.52 -10.42 14.97
CA TRP A 394 -2.95 -9.10 14.63
C TRP A 394 -2.15 -9.12 13.31
N ASN A 395 -2.53 -9.97 12.35
CA ASN A 395 -1.77 -10.14 11.11
C ASN A 395 -1.60 -8.84 10.31
N VAL A 396 -2.62 -7.95 10.31
CA VAL A 396 -2.54 -6.66 9.62
C VAL A 396 -1.51 -5.77 10.30
N GLU A 397 -1.58 -5.61 11.62
CA GLU A 397 -0.65 -4.78 12.38
C GLU A 397 0.79 -5.30 12.30
N LYS A 398 0.98 -6.64 12.31
CA LYS A 398 2.30 -7.26 12.08
C LYS A 398 2.86 -6.91 10.71
N ALA A 399 2.06 -7.09 9.66
CA ALA A 399 2.48 -6.78 8.30
C ALA A 399 2.79 -5.30 8.14
N MET A 400 1.92 -4.42 8.67
CA MET A 400 2.11 -2.97 8.59
C MET A 400 3.32 -2.49 9.39
N ALA A 401 3.56 -3.01 10.58
CA ALA A 401 4.75 -2.68 11.38
C ALA A 401 6.04 -3.04 10.63
N PHE A 402 6.05 -4.20 9.94
CA PHE A 402 7.18 -4.61 9.14
C PHE A 402 7.35 -3.75 7.88
N ILE A 403 6.27 -3.48 7.14
CA ILE A 403 6.28 -2.60 5.96
C ILE A 403 6.75 -1.19 6.35
N PHE A 404 6.32 -0.68 7.50
CA PHE A 404 6.72 0.61 8.03
C PHE A 404 8.24 0.68 8.23
N THR A 405 8.83 -0.33 8.87
CA THR A 405 10.30 -0.41 9.05
C THR A 405 11.04 -0.47 7.71
N ILE A 406 10.59 -1.31 6.77
CA ILE A 406 11.21 -1.42 5.44
C ILE A 406 11.11 -0.09 4.69
N SER A 407 9.96 0.60 4.76
CA SER A 407 9.73 1.84 4.04
C SER A 407 10.70 2.93 4.48
N ILE A 408 10.94 3.07 5.79
CA ILE A 408 11.94 4.01 6.31
C ILE A 408 13.33 3.68 5.78
N PHE A 409 13.71 2.41 5.84
CA PHE A 409 15.01 1.95 5.37
C PHE A 409 15.23 2.27 3.88
N ILE A 410 14.26 1.90 3.02
CA ILE A 410 14.34 2.09 1.57
C ILE A 410 14.37 3.58 1.21
N VAL A 411 13.50 4.40 1.82
CA VAL A 411 13.46 5.84 1.52
C VAL A 411 14.76 6.51 1.92
N LYS A 412 15.35 6.16 3.07
CA LYS A 412 16.66 6.68 3.48
C LYS A 412 17.80 6.20 2.58
N TRP A 413 17.76 4.94 2.15
CA TRP A 413 18.73 4.41 1.20
C TRP A 413 18.72 5.15 -0.13
N ILE A 414 17.55 5.22 -0.77
CA ILE A 414 17.39 5.88 -2.07
C ILE A 414 17.70 7.36 -1.95
N GLY A 415 17.17 8.03 -0.91
CA GLY A 415 17.35 9.46 -0.72
C GLY A 415 18.81 9.86 -0.50
N LEU A 416 19.55 9.17 0.39
CA LEU A 416 20.97 9.49 0.63
C LEU A 416 21.83 9.16 -0.59
N THR A 417 21.51 8.06 -1.29
CA THR A 417 22.21 7.71 -2.53
C THR A 417 21.96 8.77 -3.61
N ALA A 418 20.73 9.25 -3.75
CA ALA A 418 20.39 10.32 -4.68
C ALA A 418 21.11 11.64 -4.31
N SER A 419 21.13 12.00 -3.02
CA SER A 419 21.87 13.18 -2.53
C SER A 419 23.36 13.10 -2.85
N ALA A 420 23.95 11.91 -2.77
CA ALA A 420 25.34 11.67 -3.11
C ALA A 420 25.67 11.99 -4.58
N PHE A 421 24.72 11.76 -5.50
CA PHE A 421 24.88 12.09 -6.93
C PHE A 421 24.56 13.55 -7.25
N THR A 422 23.78 14.25 -6.41
CA THR A 422 23.47 15.66 -6.62
C THR A 422 24.53 16.60 -6.04
N ASP A 423 25.19 16.19 -4.95
CA ASP A 423 26.20 16.97 -4.23
C ASP A 423 27.51 16.17 -4.16
N ASP A 424 28.27 16.23 -5.26
CA ASP A 424 29.51 15.47 -5.48
C ASP A 424 30.59 15.79 -4.41
N LYS A 425 30.59 17.01 -3.87
CA LYS A 425 31.50 17.47 -2.81
C LYS A 425 31.41 16.65 -1.54
N TYR A 426 30.23 16.15 -1.20
CA TYR A 426 29.97 15.37 0.02
C TYR A 426 29.52 13.95 -0.28
N MET A 427 29.82 13.41 -1.47
CA MET A 427 29.37 12.10 -1.91
C MET A 427 29.69 10.98 -0.90
N ILE A 428 30.93 10.91 -0.39
CA ILE A 428 31.32 9.91 0.62
C ILE A 428 30.51 10.07 1.91
N ALA A 429 30.19 11.30 2.30
CA ALA A 429 29.42 11.56 3.51
C ALA A 429 28.00 11.01 3.45
N TYR A 430 27.32 11.18 2.32
CA TYR A 430 25.98 10.63 2.12
C TYR A 430 25.99 9.09 2.05
N LEU A 431 26.94 8.51 1.30
CA LEU A 431 27.04 7.05 1.15
C LEU A 431 27.41 6.37 2.47
N VAL A 432 28.45 6.85 3.16
CA VAL A 432 28.84 6.29 4.46
C VAL A 432 27.81 6.61 5.54
N GLY A 433 27.18 7.79 5.51
CA GLY A 433 26.07 8.13 6.39
C GLY A 433 24.92 7.12 6.29
N PHE A 434 24.60 6.65 5.08
CA PHE A 434 23.66 5.55 4.89
C PHE A 434 24.17 4.23 5.47
N ILE A 435 25.43 3.85 5.25
CA ILE A 435 26.00 2.61 5.82
C ILE A 435 25.91 2.60 7.34
N ILE A 436 26.19 3.73 8.00
CA ILE A 436 26.07 3.89 9.46
C ILE A 436 24.60 3.70 9.89
N PHE A 437 23.64 4.38 9.22
CA PHE A 437 22.21 4.22 9.50
C PHE A 437 21.71 2.79 9.27
N ALA A 438 22.13 2.15 8.18
CA ALA A 438 21.79 0.79 7.84
C ALA A 438 22.33 -0.22 8.87
N THR A 439 23.54 0.03 9.38
CA THR A 439 24.14 -0.75 10.47
C THR A 439 23.30 -0.65 11.74
N VAL A 440 22.85 0.54 12.12
CA VAL A 440 21.94 0.72 13.26
C VAL A 440 20.66 -0.10 13.07
N CYS A 441 20.03 -0.05 11.89
CA CYS A 441 18.82 -0.82 11.60
C CYS A 441 19.06 -2.34 11.71
N PHE A 442 20.20 -2.83 11.18
CA PHE A 442 20.62 -4.22 11.31
C PHE A 442 20.78 -4.63 12.78
N LEU A 443 21.50 -3.83 13.58
CA LEU A 443 21.73 -4.14 15.00
C LEU A 443 20.42 -4.14 15.80
N ILE A 444 19.48 -3.23 15.51
CA ILE A 444 18.15 -3.24 16.11
C ILE A 444 17.41 -4.53 15.75
N ASN A 445 17.42 -4.94 14.47
CA ASN A 445 16.79 -6.19 14.04
C ASN A 445 17.35 -7.40 14.82
N ARG A 446 18.66 -7.46 15.03
CA ARG A 446 19.31 -8.51 15.84
C ARG A 446 18.90 -8.48 17.29
N LEU A 447 18.92 -7.31 17.89
CA LEU A 447 18.61 -7.14 19.30
C LEU A 447 17.16 -7.58 19.57
N VAL A 448 16.23 -7.12 18.72
CA VAL A 448 14.81 -7.47 18.82
C VAL A 448 14.57 -8.96 18.56
N LYS A 449 15.21 -9.55 17.54
CA LYS A 449 15.12 -11.00 17.26
C LYS A 449 15.56 -11.84 18.46
N ASN A 450 16.65 -11.43 19.11
CA ASN A 450 17.14 -12.11 20.32
C ASN A 450 16.16 -11.96 21.49
N LEU A 451 15.61 -10.77 21.70
CA LEU A 451 14.65 -10.50 22.78
C LEU A 451 13.29 -11.19 22.58
N SER A 452 12.93 -11.52 21.36
CA SER A 452 11.62 -12.11 21.00
C SER A 452 11.64 -13.64 20.87
N GLY A 453 12.71 -14.33 21.28
CA GLY A 453 12.76 -15.79 21.31
C GLY A 453 12.87 -16.45 19.93
N GLY A 454 13.33 -15.74 18.90
CA GLY A 454 13.73 -16.36 17.62
C GLY A 454 12.62 -16.60 16.59
N ALA A 455 11.46 -15.94 16.69
CA ALA A 455 10.41 -16.02 15.67
C ALA A 455 10.93 -15.67 14.26
N SER A 456 10.62 -16.52 13.27
CA SER A 456 11.36 -16.61 12.00
C SER A 456 10.99 -15.53 10.96
N TYR A 457 9.74 -15.10 10.92
CA TYR A 457 9.15 -14.48 9.72
C TYR A 457 8.80 -13.00 9.97
N PRO A 458 9.79 -12.10 10.12
CA PRO A 458 10.32 -11.30 9.01
C PRO A 458 11.86 -11.03 9.01
N SER A 459 12.61 -11.60 9.97
CA SER A 459 14.00 -11.17 10.26
C SER A 459 14.98 -11.28 9.10
N LEU A 460 14.86 -12.35 8.32
CA LEU A 460 15.76 -12.67 7.22
C LEU A 460 15.61 -11.69 6.05
N ILE A 461 14.39 -11.21 5.81
CA ILE A 461 14.11 -10.27 4.72
C ILE A 461 14.81 -8.93 5.00
N LEU A 462 14.71 -8.41 6.22
CA LEU A 462 15.37 -7.16 6.58
C LEU A 462 16.90 -7.29 6.55
N ASP A 463 17.45 -8.40 7.04
CA ASP A 463 18.88 -8.69 6.95
C ASP A 463 19.36 -8.75 5.51
N ASN A 464 18.60 -9.41 4.62
CA ASN A 464 18.91 -9.49 3.19
C ASN A 464 18.90 -8.10 2.55
N ILE A 465 17.83 -7.32 2.75
CA ILE A 465 17.71 -5.95 2.21
C ILE A 465 18.86 -5.08 2.70
N THR A 466 19.24 -5.20 3.98
CA THR A 466 20.31 -4.41 4.58
C THR A 466 21.67 -4.79 3.98
N SER A 467 21.95 -6.09 3.83
CA SER A 467 23.18 -6.57 3.21
C SER A 467 23.31 -6.12 1.76
N ILE A 468 22.22 -6.16 0.98
CA ILE A 468 22.19 -5.69 -0.40
C ILE A 468 22.45 -4.19 -0.47
N ALA A 469 21.77 -3.42 0.38
CA ALA A 469 21.86 -1.98 0.38
C ALA A 469 23.27 -1.50 0.74
N ILE A 470 23.86 -2.06 1.80
CA ILE A 470 25.24 -1.76 2.19
C ILE A 470 26.20 -2.12 1.05
N TRP A 471 26.06 -3.32 0.46
CA TRP A 471 26.92 -3.74 -0.63
C TRP A 471 26.84 -2.79 -1.83
N LEU A 472 25.62 -2.43 -2.27
CA LEU A 472 25.42 -1.54 -3.41
C LEU A 472 25.94 -0.12 -3.12
N THR A 473 25.78 0.37 -1.89
CA THR A 473 26.30 1.68 -1.50
C THR A 473 27.84 1.71 -1.51
N ILE A 474 28.52 0.67 -1.02
CA ILE A 474 29.98 0.56 -1.12
C ILE A 474 30.39 0.40 -2.59
N TYR A 475 29.59 -0.32 -3.38
CA TYR A 475 29.83 -0.49 -4.81
C TYR A 475 29.80 0.85 -5.55
N ILE A 476 28.80 1.68 -5.27
CA ILE A 476 28.74 3.05 -5.80
C ILE A 476 29.95 3.86 -5.34
N ALA A 477 30.33 3.78 -4.05
CA ALA A 477 31.49 4.48 -3.51
C ALA A 477 32.84 4.05 -4.10
N SER A 478 32.90 2.86 -4.73
CA SER A 478 34.13 2.34 -5.34
C SER A 478 34.40 2.89 -6.75
N PHE A 479 33.52 3.71 -7.30
CA PHE A 479 33.75 4.43 -8.56
C PHE A 479 34.44 5.78 -8.33
N ARG A 480 35.03 6.32 -9.40
CA ARG A 480 35.86 7.53 -9.36
C ARG A 480 35.08 8.69 -8.72
N ILE A 481 35.65 9.24 -7.65
CA ILE A 481 35.14 10.40 -6.91
C ILE A 481 36.03 11.59 -7.21
N GLU A 482 35.44 12.69 -7.63
CA GLU A 482 36.13 13.96 -7.87
C GLU A 482 35.65 15.00 -6.86
N ASN A 483 36.50 15.96 -6.51
CA ASN A 483 36.13 17.14 -5.70
C ASN A 483 35.62 16.86 -4.27
N GLN A 484 36.02 15.75 -3.65
CA GLN A 484 35.60 15.40 -2.29
C GLN A 484 36.11 16.40 -1.24
N ILE A 485 35.20 16.97 -0.46
CA ILE A 485 35.50 17.85 0.68
C ILE A 485 35.44 17.05 1.98
N SER A 486 36.21 17.51 2.97
CA SER A 486 36.17 16.91 4.30
C SER A 486 34.84 17.13 5.00
N ILE A 487 34.35 16.10 5.68
CA ILE A 487 33.12 16.14 6.48
C ILE A 487 33.13 17.23 7.56
N PHE A 488 34.31 17.65 8.02
CA PHE A 488 34.45 18.73 9.00
C PHE A 488 34.08 20.12 8.46
N LYS A 489 33.96 20.28 7.13
CA LYS A 489 33.43 21.51 6.51
C LYS A 489 31.91 21.46 6.27
N ALA A 490 31.26 20.33 6.54
CA ALA A 490 29.81 20.19 6.39
C ALA A 490 29.05 20.95 7.48
N ASP A 491 27.76 21.16 7.24
CA ASP A 491 26.87 21.81 8.20
C ASP A 491 26.87 21.07 9.55
N THR A 492 26.74 21.83 10.63
CA THR A 492 26.74 21.30 12.01
C THR A 492 25.71 20.19 12.19
N VAL A 493 24.56 20.29 11.51
CA VAL A 493 23.49 19.27 11.53
C VAL A 493 24.02 17.91 11.06
N VAL A 494 24.78 17.87 9.96
CA VAL A 494 25.30 16.62 9.37
C VAL A 494 26.27 15.96 10.33
N ILE A 495 27.18 16.74 10.90
CA ILE A 495 28.18 16.26 11.87
C ILE A 495 27.48 15.67 13.11
N VAL A 496 26.52 16.40 13.69
CA VAL A 496 25.74 15.94 14.85
C VAL A 496 25.00 14.64 14.54
N MET A 497 24.40 14.52 13.36
CA MET A 497 23.69 13.31 12.94
C MET A 497 24.60 12.09 12.79
N ILE A 498 25.81 12.26 12.23
CA ILE A 498 26.81 11.19 12.13
C ILE A 498 27.21 10.72 13.52
N PHE A 499 27.55 11.64 14.43
CA PHE A 499 27.90 11.28 15.81
C PHE A 499 26.75 10.58 16.53
N LEU A 500 25.51 11.05 16.38
CA LEU A 500 24.33 10.41 16.96
C LEU A 500 24.23 8.93 16.54
N PHE A 501 24.34 8.63 15.24
CA PHE A 501 24.25 7.26 14.75
C PHE A 501 25.46 6.41 15.10
N ILE A 502 26.67 6.99 15.17
CA ILE A 502 27.86 6.28 15.65
C ILE A 502 27.68 5.89 17.12
N THR A 503 27.28 6.82 17.99
CA THR A 503 27.02 6.56 19.40
C THR A 503 25.95 5.48 19.56
N LEU A 504 24.86 5.56 18.81
CA LEU A 504 23.80 4.57 18.84
C LEU A 504 24.29 3.18 18.39
N ALA A 505 25.07 3.09 17.32
CA ALA A 505 25.66 1.84 16.86
C ALA A 505 26.57 1.24 17.93
N VAL A 506 27.43 2.04 18.56
CA VAL A 506 28.32 1.60 19.65
C VAL A 506 27.53 1.06 20.84
N ILE A 507 26.47 1.76 21.27
CA ILE A 507 25.57 1.29 22.34
C ILE A 507 24.93 -0.05 21.96
N LEU A 508 24.43 -0.19 20.73
CA LEU A 508 23.82 -1.42 20.25
C LEU A 508 24.82 -2.58 20.15
N TYR A 509 26.06 -2.33 19.71
CA TYR A 509 27.14 -3.32 19.72
C TYR A 509 27.43 -3.80 21.14
N MET A 510 27.61 -2.88 22.10
CA MET A 510 27.84 -3.24 23.50
C MET A 510 26.66 -4.05 24.07
N ALA A 511 25.42 -3.64 23.78
CA ALA A 511 24.22 -4.34 24.23
C ALA A 511 24.09 -5.76 23.62
N LEU A 512 24.47 -5.95 22.37
CA LEU A 512 24.43 -7.25 21.70
C LEU A 512 25.55 -8.18 22.17
N LEU A 513 26.78 -7.69 22.26
CA LEU A 513 27.94 -8.49 22.68
C LEU A 513 27.83 -8.93 24.15
N SER A 514 27.21 -8.12 25.01
CA SER A 514 26.94 -8.50 26.41
C SER A 514 25.82 -9.54 26.57
N ARG A 515 24.91 -9.65 25.59
CA ARG A 515 23.71 -10.52 25.67
C ARG A 515 23.84 -11.81 24.88
N LEU A 516 24.54 -11.81 23.76
CA LEU A 516 24.69 -12.98 22.89
C LEU A 516 25.94 -13.75 23.27
N LYS A 517 25.79 -14.95 23.86
CA LYS A 517 26.93 -15.82 24.22
C LYS A 517 27.41 -16.71 23.08
N GLU A 518 26.57 -16.95 22.06
CA GLU A 518 26.89 -17.77 20.88
C GLU A 518 26.60 -17.00 19.58
N LYS A 519 27.27 -17.37 18.47
CA LYS A 519 27.08 -16.82 17.10
C LYS A 519 27.39 -15.30 16.95
N GLN A 520 28.37 -14.78 17.69
CA GLN A 520 28.79 -13.38 17.60
C GLN A 520 29.53 -13.00 16.29
N THR A 521 29.96 -13.96 15.47
CA THR A 521 30.79 -13.71 14.28
C THR A 521 30.20 -12.66 13.34
N ILE A 522 28.88 -12.68 13.13
CA ILE A 522 28.23 -11.71 12.24
C ILE A 522 28.28 -10.28 12.81
N ILE A 523 28.23 -10.14 14.13
CA ILE A 523 28.31 -8.84 14.80
C ILE A 523 29.72 -8.29 14.64
N TYR A 524 30.76 -9.12 14.84
CA TYR A 524 32.15 -8.72 14.60
C TYR A 524 32.41 -8.34 13.13
N LEU A 525 31.90 -9.12 12.17
CA LEU A 525 32.02 -8.79 10.75
C LEU A 525 31.33 -7.47 10.40
N SER A 526 30.12 -7.23 10.94
CA SER A 526 29.44 -5.94 10.78
C SER A 526 30.20 -4.78 11.45
N MET A 527 30.86 -5.04 12.58
CA MET A 527 31.67 -4.05 13.28
C MET A 527 32.90 -3.65 12.47
N ILE A 528 33.59 -4.61 11.84
CA ILE A 528 34.72 -4.33 10.94
C ILE A 528 34.26 -3.42 9.79
N LEU A 529 33.14 -3.77 9.15
CA LEU A 529 32.58 -2.99 8.05
C LEU A 529 32.19 -1.58 8.48
N PHE A 530 31.56 -1.46 9.66
CA PHE A 530 31.14 -0.20 10.26
C PHE A 530 32.34 0.70 10.59
N VAL A 531 33.35 0.17 11.27
CA VAL A 531 34.56 0.92 11.65
C VAL A 531 35.34 1.34 10.41
N ALA A 532 35.55 0.43 9.46
CA ALA A 532 36.28 0.74 8.24
C ALA A 532 35.55 1.80 7.40
N SER A 533 34.22 1.71 7.26
CA SER A 533 33.41 2.75 6.59
C SER A 533 33.51 4.09 7.35
N GLY A 534 33.39 4.09 8.67
CA GLY A 534 33.53 5.29 9.50
C GLY A 534 34.91 5.95 9.36
N LEU A 535 35.99 5.18 9.29
CA LEU A 535 37.33 5.71 9.02
C LEU A 535 37.41 6.38 7.65
N THR A 536 36.81 5.79 6.60
CA THR A 536 36.78 6.42 5.27
C THR A 536 36.11 7.79 5.28
N LEU A 537 35.04 7.94 6.06
CA LEU A 537 34.31 9.21 6.19
C LEU A 537 35.17 10.34 6.77
N PHE A 538 35.94 10.05 7.82
CA PHE A 538 36.78 11.06 8.47
C PHE A 538 38.10 11.32 7.74
N MET A 539 38.59 10.34 6.99
CA MET A 539 39.78 10.50 6.15
C MET A 539 39.45 11.20 4.82
N ALA A 540 38.20 11.19 4.38
CA ALA A 540 37.79 11.83 3.15
C ALA A 540 38.06 13.34 3.15
N GLY A 541 38.66 13.85 2.07
CA GLY A 541 38.92 15.27 1.84
C GLY A 541 39.83 15.57 0.65
N GLU A 542 40.06 16.87 0.43
CA GLU A 542 40.75 17.46 -0.74
C GLU A 542 42.20 16.95 -0.94
N GLY A 543 42.87 16.49 0.12
CA GLY A 543 44.25 16.00 0.08
C GLY A 543 44.41 14.51 -0.18
N MET A 544 43.31 13.75 -0.27
CA MET A 544 43.38 12.29 -0.44
C MET A 544 43.36 11.89 -1.91
N SER A 545 44.34 11.07 -2.30
CA SER A 545 44.41 10.53 -3.67
C SER A 545 43.23 9.61 -3.98
N TRP A 546 42.72 9.68 -5.21
CA TRP A 546 41.74 8.71 -5.75
C TRP A 546 42.19 7.26 -5.57
N ILE A 547 43.48 6.97 -5.70
CA ILE A 547 44.04 5.62 -5.53
C ILE A 547 43.73 5.08 -4.13
N PHE A 548 43.83 5.93 -3.11
CA PHE A 548 43.49 5.56 -1.74
C PHE A 548 42.03 5.16 -1.61
N TYR A 549 41.10 6.00 -2.10
CA TYR A 549 39.66 5.68 -2.07
C TYR A 549 39.35 4.40 -2.82
N SER A 550 39.93 4.21 -4.01
CA SER A 550 39.74 3.01 -4.81
C SER A 550 40.18 1.76 -4.06
N VAL A 551 41.39 1.75 -3.48
CA VAL A 551 41.89 0.59 -2.71
C VAL A 551 40.99 0.31 -1.50
N VAL A 552 40.64 1.34 -0.74
CA VAL A 552 39.84 1.18 0.49
C VAL A 552 38.43 0.67 0.19
N PHE A 553 37.70 1.28 -0.76
CA PHE A 553 36.35 0.84 -1.10
C PHE A 553 36.32 -0.53 -1.77
N ASN A 554 37.33 -0.89 -2.58
CA ASN A 554 37.43 -2.23 -3.14
C ASN A 554 37.73 -3.30 -2.06
N LEU A 555 38.55 -2.97 -1.06
CA LEU A 555 38.76 -3.85 0.09
C LEU A 555 37.48 -4.01 0.93
N LEU A 556 36.77 -2.90 1.17
CA LEU A 556 35.47 -2.91 1.83
C LEU A 556 34.44 -3.76 1.07
N LEU A 557 34.40 -3.70 -0.26
CA LEU A 557 33.55 -4.54 -1.09
C LEU A 557 33.88 -6.02 -0.93
N LEU A 558 35.17 -6.36 -0.91
CA LEU A 558 35.60 -7.74 -0.71
C LEU A 558 35.16 -8.26 0.66
N ILE A 559 35.35 -7.46 1.71
CA ILE A 559 34.93 -7.77 3.09
C ILE A 559 33.40 -7.92 3.16
N ALA A 560 32.65 -6.98 2.59
CA ALA A 560 31.18 -6.99 2.57
C ALA A 560 30.65 -8.23 1.82
N THR A 561 31.25 -8.56 0.69
CA THR A 561 30.87 -9.73 -0.12
C THR A 561 31.19 -11.04 0.59
N GLY A 562 32.39 -11.17 1.16
CA GLY A 562 32.77 -12.33 1.97
C GLY A 562 31.88 -12.51 3.20
N THR A 563 31.55 -11.40 3.86
CA THR A 563 30.60 -11.37 4.99
C THR A 563 29.21 -11.81 4.55
N ALA A 564 28.70 -11.33 3.41
CA ALA A 564 27.39 -11.71 2.90
C ALA A 564 27.32 -13.19 2.52
N ILE A 565 28.35 -13.74 1.88
CA ILE A 565 28.44 -15.17 1.55
C ILE A 565 28.46 -16.00 2.83
N TYR A 566 29.37 -15.69 3.76
CA TYR A 566 29.46 -16.40 5.04
C TYR A 566 28.18 -16.28 5.87
N TYR A 567 27.54 -15.12 5.86
CA TYR A 567 26.30 -14.93 6.59
C TYR A 567 25.15 -15.74 5.97
N SER A 568 25.04 -15.75 4.64
CA SER A 568 24.01 -16.50 3.93
C SER A 568 24.03 -18.00 4.24
N THR A 569 25.22 -18.56 4.51
CA THR A 569 25.36 -19.97 4.89
C THR A 569 24.90 -20.24 6.32
N ILE A 570 25.13 -19.30 7.26
CA ILE A 570 24.66 -19.42 8.64
C ILE A 570 23.13 -19.40 8.73
N ILE A 571 22.48 -18.53 7.96
CA ILE A 571 21.01 -18.41 7.98
C ILE A 571 20.29 -19.29 6.97
N GLN A 572 21.03 -20.14 6.25
CA GLN A 572 20.48 -21.03 5.22
C GLN A 572 19.62 -20.27 4.18
N SER A 573 19.95 -19.02 3.91
CA SER A 573 19.17 -18.15 3.02
C SER A 573 19.68 -18.30 1.58
N ARG A 574 18.99 -19.14 0.81
CA ARG A 574 19.27 -19.34 -0.63
C ARG A 574 19.23 -18.02 -1.41
N MET A 575 18.29 -17.14 -1.06
CA MET A 575 18.16 -15.81 -1.66
C MET A 575 19.42 -14.97 -1.41
N LEU A 576 19.88 -14.87 -0.16
CA LEU A 576 21.05 -14.06 0.17
C LEU A 576 22.32 -14.61 -0.47
N LEU A 577 22.50 -15.93 -0.48
CA LEU A 577 23.65 -16.58 -1.08
C LEU A 577 23.74 -16.25 -2.58
N ASN A 578 22.62 -16.40 -3.30
CA ASN A 578 22.56 -16.09 -4.72
C ASN A 578 22.89 -14.61 -4.98
N ILE A 579 22.34 -13.71 -4.18
CA ILE A 579 22.58 -12.28 -4.33
C ILE A 579 24.05 -11.93 -4.04
N ALA A 580 24.64 -12.50 -2.98
CA ALA A 580 26.05 -12.28 -2.63
C ALA A 580 27.01 -12.81 -3.72
N VAL A 581 26.70 -13.95 -4.34
CA VAL A 581 27.47 -14.49 -5.46
C VAL A 581 27.31 -13.62 -6.71
N CYS A 582 26.10 -13.17 -7.03
CA CYS A 582 25.88 -12.23 -8.15
C CYS A 582 26.63 -10.92 -7.93
N ALA A 583 26.58 -10.37 -6.71
CA ALA A 583 27.34 -9.20 -6.29
C ALA A 583 28.84 -9.40 -6.46
N PHE A 584 29.38 -10.55 -6.05
CA PHE A 584 30.79 -10.89 -6.26
C PHE A 584 31.18 -10.91 -7.75
N ILE A 585 30.35 -11.54 -8.59
CA ILE A 585 30.57 -11.61 -10.05
C ILE A 585 30.53 -10.20 -10.65
N LEU A 586 29.56 -9.38 -10.25
CA LEU A 586 29.43 -8.00 -10.70
C LEU A 586 30.66 -7.17 -10.30
N HIS A 587 31.14 -7.32 -9.06
CA HIS A 587 32.33 -6.63 -8.57
C HIS A 587 33.55 -6.99 -9.41
N ILE A 588 33.86 -8.27 -9.57
CA ILE A 588 35.02 -8.71 -10.37
C ILE A 588 34.86 -8.28 -11.83
N GLY A 589 33.68 -8.47 -12.42
CA GLY A 589 33.43 -8.12 -13.81
C GLY A 589 33.65 -6.65 -14.06
N THR A 590 33.09 -5.78 -13.22
CA THR A 590 33.26 -4.33 -13.38
C THR A 590 34.68 -3.86 -13.15
N ARG A 591 35.42 -4.41 -12.18
CA ARG A 591 36.84 -4.07 -11.98
C ARG A 591 37.73 -4.57 -13.11
N TYR A 592 37.39 -5.70 -13.71
CA TYR A 592 38.04 -6.18 -14.92
C TYR A 592 37.85 -5.17 -16.06
N PHE A 593 36.61 -4.75 -16.33
CA PHE A 593 36.35 -3.75 -17.37
C PHE A 593 37.08 -2.44 -17.06
N ASP A 594 36.95 -1.89 -15.86
CA ASP A 594 37.63 -0.65 -15.47
C ASP A 594 39.16 -0.69 -15.68
N LEU A 595 39.81 -1.83 -15.43
CA LEU A 595 41.26 -1.96 -15.56
C LEU A 595 41.70 -2.14 -17.01
N PHE A 596 40.96 -2.93 -17.79
CA PHE A 596 41.40 -3.34 -19.13
C PHE A 596 40.80 -2.50 -20.26
N TRP A 597 39.79 -1.67 -19.98
CA TRP A 597 39.08 -0.85 -20.98
C TRP A 597 40.03 -0.02 -21.84
N ASP A 598 41.00 0.63 -21.20
CA ASP A 598 41.96 1.51 -21.89
C ASP A 598 43.18 0.75 -22.43
N MET A 599 43.38 -0.53 -22.06
CA MET A 599 44.60 -1.30 -22.34
C MET A 599 44.49 -2.27 -23.53
N LEU A 600 43.27 -2.59 -23.99
CA LEU A 600 43.04 -3.63 -25.00
C LEU A 600 42.31 -3.08 -26.23
N SER A 601 42.65 -3.55 -27.43
CA SER A 601 41.82 -3.33 -28.61
C SER A 601 40.44 -3.95 -28.35
N GLY A 602 39.37 -3.21 -28.65
CA GLY A 602 38.00 -3.57 -28.22
C GLY A 602 37.61 -5.03 -28.50
N SER A 603 38.09 -5.63 -29.60
CA SER A 603 37.84 -7.04 -29.95
C SER A 603 38.57 -8.05 -29.05
N LEU A 604 39.79 -7.77 -28.59
CA LEU A 604 40.57 -8.67 -27.74
C LEU A 604 40.02 -8.71 -26.31
N LEU A 605 39.54 -7.56 -25.83
CA LEU A 605 38.89 -7.42 -24.53
C LEU A 605 37.67 -8.35 -24.44
N PHE A 606 36.76 -8.32 -25.42
CA PHE A 606 35.55 -9.16 -25.39
C PHE A 606 35.85 -10.67 -25.45
N ILE A 607 36.90 -11.09 -26.18
CA ILE A 607 37.28 -12.51 -26.29
C ILE A 607 37.84 -13.02 -24.95
N ILE A 608 38.78 -12.30 -24.35
CA ILE A 608 39.38 -12.67 -23.05
C ILE A 608 38.32 -12.61 -21.94
N THR A 609 37.44 -11.61 -21.97
CA THR A 609 36.31 -11.49 -21.03
C THR A 609 35.37 -12.69 -21.15
N GLY A 610 35.00 -13.07 -22.37
CA GLY A 610 34.09 -14.19 -22.62
C GLY A 610 34.63 -15.52 -22.10
N VAL A 611 35.90 -15.81 -22.36
CA VAL A 611 36.57 -17.04 -21.90
C VAL A 611 36.72 -17.03 -20.37
N THR A 612 37.16 -15.91 -19.78
CA THR A 612 37.33 -15.78 -18.32
C THR A 612 35.99 -15.84 -17.59
N GLY A 613 34.95 -15.22 -18.14
CA GLY A 613 33.59 -15.25 -17.61
C GLY A 613 32.98 -16.65 -17.63
N LEU A 614 33.18 -17.41 -18.71
CA LEU A 614 32.73 -18.82 -18.80
C LEU A 614 33.45 -19.71 -17.79
N ALA A 615 34.78 -19.57 -17.67
CA ALA A 615 35.57 -20.35 -16.72
C ALA A 615 35.22 -19.99 -15.27
N GLY A 616 35.14 -18.70 -14.94
CA GLY A 616 34.77 -18.21 -13.62
C GLY A 616 33.35 -18.59 -13.21
N GLY A 617 32.38 -18.42 -14.12
CA GLY A 617 31.00 -18.81 -13.93
C GLY A 617 30.84 -20.31 -13.67
N TYR A 618 31.54 -21.15 -14.43
CA TYR A 618 31.54 -22.61 -14.23
C TYR A 618 32.11 -23.01 -12.85
N ILE A 619 33.23 -22.41 -12.44
CA ILE A 619 33.86 -22.70 -11.12
C ILE A 619 32.95 -22.27 -9.97
N LEU A 620 32.38 -21.07 -10.06
CA LEU A 620 31.46 -20.54 -9.04
C LEU A 620 30.19 -21.38 -8.94
N GLU A 621 29.60 -21.77 -10.06
CA GLU A 621 28.40 -22.61 -10.11
C GLU A 621 28.68 -24.00 -9.53
N LYS A 622 29.85 -24.58 -9.80
CA LYS A 622 30.28 -25.85 -9.22
C LYS A 622 30.41 -25.76 -7.69
N LYS A 623 31.07 -24.72 -7.17
CA LYS A 623 31.19 -24.48 -5.72
C LYS A 623 29.83 -24.21 -5.06
N ARG A 624 28.95 -23.44 -5.73
CA ARG A 624 27.57 -23.19 -5.27
C ARG A 624 26.80 -24.49 -5.09
N ARG A 625 26.83 -25.38 -6.09
CA ARG A 625 26.13 -26.67 -6.04
C ARG A 625 26.63 -27.56 -4.91
N GLN A 626 27.94 -27.59 -4.66
CA GLN A 626 28.53 -28.32 -3.54
C GLN A 626 28.04 -27.81 -2.18
N ILE A 627 27.95 -26.48 -2.02
CA ILE A 627 27.45 -25.84 -0.80
C ILE A 627 25.95 -26.11 -0.62
N ILE A 628 25.14 -26.03 -1.69
CA ILE A 628 23.70 -26.33 -1.65
C ILE A 628 23.45 -27.80 -1.30
N SER A 629 24.20 -28.73 -1.91
CA SER A 629 24.08 -30.15 -1.58
C SER A 629 24.47 -30.46 -0.13
N ALA A 630 25.36 -29.66 0.48
CA ALA A 630 25.72 -29.78 1.89
C ALA A 630 24.62 -29.25 2.84
N PHE A 631 23.78 -28.32 2.38
CA PHE A 631 22.59 -27.88 3.12
C PHE A 631 21.49 -28.93 3.10
N ASP A 632 21.20 -29.48 1.92
CA ASP A 632 20.11 -30.45 1.74
C ASP A 632 20.40 -31.79 2.45
N SER A 633 21.68 -32.16 2.63
CA SER A 633 22.09 -33.34 3.39
C SER A 633 22.12 -33.15 4.91
N ALA A 634 22.05 -31.91 5.42
CA ALA A 634 21.94 -31.61 6.85
C ALA A 634 20.46 -31.56 7.33
N GLU A 635 19.51 -31.28 6.44
CA GLU A 635 18.07 -31.31 6.76
C GLU A 635 17.46 -32.73 6.68
N GLY A 636 18.07 -33.65 5.92
CA GLY A 636 17.61 -35.04 5.78
C GLY A 636 18.12 -36.02 6.85
N GLY A 637 18.79 -35.56 7.90
CA GLY A 637 19.41 -36.40 8.95
C GLY A 637 18.58 -36.60 10.22
N HIS A 638 17.33 -36.13 10.25
CA HIS A 638 16.41 -36.24 11.39
C HIS A 638 15.04 -36.83 11.02
N GLU A 639 15.01 -37.75 10.04
CA GLU A 639 13.89 -38.70 9.89
C GLU A 639 14.24 -40.07 10.50
#